data_AF-A0A924VCQ6-F1
#
_entry.id   AF-A0A924VCQ6-F1
#
_cell.length_a   1.000
_cell.length_b   1.000
_cell.length_c   1.000
_cell.angle_alpha   90.00
_cell.angle_beta   90.00
_cell.angle_gamma   90.00
#
_symmetry.space_group_name_H-M   'P 1'
#
loop_
_entity.id
_entity.type
_entity.pdbx_description
1 polymer ?
#
loop_
_entity_poly.entity_id
_entity_poly.type
_entity_poly.pdbx_seq_one_letter_code
_entity_poly.pdbx_strand_id
1 'polypeptide(L)'
;MKEYQQIYRKNFSLILTFLILITASMAVAFYLAYNLTTKYVENEFVSQKIEVLEETVKPYNNFFQNKIPEISFYQGYLDSSQAVKYVDTILRKFRFVDRIVFYDAAISNHKIPDGVKVNHIAIG
;
A
#
# COMPACT_ATOMS: atom_id res chain seq x y z
N MET A 1 85.59 23.85 2.19
CA MET A 1 84.60 23.77 1.09
C MET A 1 83.32 24.44 1.56
N LYS A 2 82.71 25.33 0.77
CA LYS A 2 81.53 26.10 1.19
C LYS A 2 80.29 25.20 1.18
N GLU A 3 79.56 25.20 2.28
CA GLU A 3 78.33 24.44 2.48
C GLU A 3 77.20 25.05 1.63
N TYR A 4 76.63 24.27 0.72
CA TYR A 4 75.53 24.70 -0.15
C TYR A 4 74.23 24.66 0.65
N GLN A 5 73.90 25.77 1.32
CA GLN A 5 72.61 25.95 1.98
C GLN A 5 71.53 26.04 0.88
N GLN A 6 70.81 24.94 0.65
CA GLN A 6 69.64 24.90 -0.23
C GLN A 6 68.52 25.75 0.38
N ILE A 7 68.45 27.02 0.00
CA ILE A 7 67.39 27.94 0.43
C ILE A 7 66.09 27.50 -0.24
N TYR A 8 65.30 26.70 0.47
CA TYR A 8 63.97 26.27 0.05
C TYR A 8 63.05 27.50 -0.11
N ARG A 9 62.76 27.88 -1.36
CA ARG A 9 61.79 28.96 -1.68
C ARG A 9 60.36 28.42 -1.56
N LYS A 10 59.68 28.73 -0.46
CA LYS A 10 58.23 28.47 -0.31
C LYS A 10 57.43 29.31 -1.32
N ASN A 11 56.73 28.65 -2.25
CA ASN A 11 55.76 29.31 -3.12
C ASN A 11 54.42 29.47 -2.41
N PHE A 12 54.33 30.49 -1.55
CA PHE A 12 53.15 30.79 -0.74
C PHE A 12 51.89 31.04 -1.59
N SER A 13 52.05 31.63 -2.78
CA SER A 13 50.96 31.83 -3.73
C SER A 13 50.37 30.50 -4.22
N LEU A 14 51.20 29.49 -4.47
CA LEU A 14 50.73 28.18 -4.96
C LEU A 14 49.92 27.46 -3.87
N ILE A 15 50.40 27.52 -2.63
CA ILE A 15 49.69 26.96 -1.46
C ILE A 15 48.33 27.65 -1.28
N LEU A 16 48.27 28.98 -1.41
CA LEU A 16 47.05 29.75 -1.26
C LEU A 16 46.02 29.39 -2.35
N THR A 17 46.45 29.29 -3.61
CA THR A 17 45.56 28.89 -4.72
C THR A 17 45.01 27.49 -4.51
N PHE A 18 45.85 26.53 -4.09
CA PHE A 18 45.39 25.17 -3.78
C PHE A 18 44.40 25.14 -2.63
N LEU A 19 44.62 25.93 -1.58
CA LEU A 19 43.72 26.00 -0.44
C LEU A 19 42.34 26.51 -0.86
N ILE A 20 42.29 27.60 -1.64
CA ILE A 20 41.03 28.13 -2.18
C ILE A 20 40.32 27.08 -3.05
N LEU A 21 41.06 26.38 -3.92
CA LEU A 21 40.50 25.39 -4.83
C LEU A 21 39.92 24.18 -4.07
N ILE A 22 40.61 23.71 -3.02
CA ILE A 22 40.11 22.63 -2.16
C ILE A 22 38.85 23.08 -1.41
N THR A 23 38.85 24.28 -0.84
CA THR A 23 37.69 24.82 -0.12
C THR A 23 36.49 24.99 -1.06
N ALA A 24 36.68 25.52 -2.27
CA ALA A 24 35.63 25.66 -3.26
C ALA A 24 35.07 24.30 -3.71
N SER A 25 35.96 23.34 -3.97
CA SER A 25 35.56 21.97 -4.33
C SER A 25 34.76 21.31 -3.21
N MET A 26 35.19 21.47 -1.96
CA MET A 26 34.48 20.96 -0.79
C MET A 26 33.09 21.59 -0.62
N ALA A 27 32.95 22.90 -0.86
CA ALA A 27 31.65 23.57 -0.83
C ALA A 27 30.70 23.02 -1.91
N VAL A 28 31.19 22.78 -3.13
CA VAL A 28 30.41 22.16 -4.21
C VAL A 28 30.02 20.73 -3.85
N ALA A 29 30.95 19.95 -3.29
CA ALA A 29 30.67 18.58 -2.86
C ALA A 29 29.55 18.53 -1.80
N PHE A 30 29.57 19.41 -0.81
CA PHE A 30 28.49 19.49 0.19
C PHE A 30 27.15 19.93 -0.41
N TYR A 31 27.17 20.91 -1.32
CA TYR A 31 25.95 21.33 -2.00
C TYR A 31 25.32 20.19 -2.80
N LEU A 32 26.14 19.41 -3.52
CA LEU A 32 25.69 18.25 -4.28
C LEU A 32 25.20 17.14 -3.36
N ALA A 33 25.95 16.82 -2.30
CA ALA A 33 25.58 15.81 -1.33
C ALA A 33 24.23 16.13 -0.68
N TYR A 34 24.04 17.38 -0.23
CA TYR A 34 22.78 17.83 0.36
C TYR A 34 21.61 17.62 -0.62
N ASN A 35 21.73 18.13 -1.86
CA ASN A 35 20.65 18.01 -2.84
C ASN A 35 20.35 16.57 -3.24
N LEU A 36 21.37 15.72 -3.37
CA LEU A 36 21.20 14.31 -3.69
C LEU A 36 20.53 13.56 -2.54
N THR A 37 20.97 13.80 -1.31
CA THR A 37 20.39 13.18 -0.11
C THR A 37 18.94 13.61 0.07
N THR A 38 18.62 14.90 -0.07
CA THR A 38 17.23 15.38 0.04
C THR A 38 16.33 14.71 -0.99
N LYS A 39 16.75 14.66 -2.27
CA LYS A 39 15.97 13.99 -3.32
C LYS A 39 15.81 12.50 -3.06
N TYR A 40 16.85 11.84 -2.57
CA TYR A 40 16.80 10.42 -2.23
C TYR A 40 15.79 10.15 -1.12
N VAL A 41 15.85 10.92 -0.03
CA VAL A 41 14.91 10.80 1.10
C VAL A 41 13.47 11.09 0.67
N GLU A 42 13.26 12.12 -0.17
CA GLU A 42 11.92 12.45 -0.67
C GLU A 42 11.35 11.32 -1.54
N ASN A 43 12.16 10.75 -2.44
CA ASN A 43 11.74 9.63 -3.27
C ASN A 43 11.39 8.39 -2.43
N GLU A 44 12.23 8.07 -1.44
CA GLU A 44 11.98 6.94 -0.53
C GLU A 44 10.69 7.14 0.27
N PHE A 45 10.46 8.36 0.77
CA PHE A 45 9.24 8.71 1.48
C PHE A 45 7.99 8.57 0.59
N VAL A 46 8.06 9.04 -0.66
CA VAL A 46 6.96 8.88 -1.62
C VAL A 46 6.69 7.41 -1.92
N SER A 47 7.74 6.60 -2.10
CA SER A 47 7.63 5.16 -2.34
C SER A 47 6.94 4.45 -1.16
N GLN A 48 7.42 4.69 0.07
CA GLN A 48 6.84 4.11 1.27
C GLN A 48 5.39 4.56 1.50
N LYS A 49 5.07 5.81 1.18
CA LYS A 49 3.69 6.31 1.25
C LYS A 49 2.77 5.53 0.31
N ILE A 50 3.22 5.22 -0.91
CA ILE A 50 2.45 4.42 -1.86
C ILE A 50 2.26 3.00 -1.33
N GLU A 51 3.31 2.38 -0.81
CA GLU A 51 3.25 1.03 -0.23
C GLU A 51 2.25 0.95 0.94
N VAL A 52 2.31 1.91 1.86
CA VAL A 52 1.35 2.00 2.98
C VAL A 52 -0.08 2.18 2.46
N LEU A 53 -0.28 3.02 1.42
CA LEU A 53 -1.59 3.19 0.81
C LEU A 53 -2.10 1.88 0.21
N GLU A 54 -1.28 1.19 -0.58
CA GLU A 54 -1.62 -0.10 -1.20
C GLU A 54 -2.00 -1.14 -0.15
N GLU A 55 -1.21 -1.29 0.92
CA GLU A 55 -1.50 -2.25 1.99
C GLU A 55 -2.76 -1.86 2.77
N THR A 56 -3.02 -0.56 2.93
CA THR A 56 -4.24 -0.07 3.61
C THR A 56 -5.50 -0.37 2.80
N VAL A 57 -5.47 -0.21 1.47
CA VAL A 57 -6.64 -0.46 0.61
C VAL A 57 -6.78 -1.92 0.18
N LYS A 58 -5.75 -2.73 0.35
CA LYS A 58 -5.73 -4.15 -0.04
C LYS A 58 -6.88 -4.99 0.54
N PRO A 59 -7.28 -4.89 1.82
CA PRO A 59 -8.44 -5.62 2.34
C PRO A 59 -9.74 -5.20 1.65
N TYR A 60 -9.92 -3.91 1.38
CA TYR A 60 -11.07 -3.38 0.65
C TYR A 60 -11.12 -3.91 -0.78
N ASN A 61 -9.99 -3.82 -1.50
CA ASN A 61 -9.89 -4.30 -2.88
C ASN A 61 -10.14 -5.83 -2.95
N ASN A 62 -9.57 -6.60 -2.03
CA ASN A 62 -9.81 -8.04 -1.96
C ASN A 62 -11.28 -8.36 -1.70
N PHE A 63 -11.93 -7.62 -0.81
CA PHE A 63 -13.36 -7.79 -0.52
C PHE A 63 -14.21 -7.48 -1.75
N PHE A 64 -14.01 -6.31 -2.35
CA PHE A 64 -14.79 -5.84 -3.49
C PHE A 64 -14.63 -6.74 -4.73
N GLN A 65 -13.40 -7.11 -5.07
CA GLN A 65 -13.13 -7.85 -6.31
C GLN A 65 -13.37 -9.35 -6.18
N ASN A 66 -13.16 -9.95 -5.00
CA ASN A 66 -13.24 -11.40 -4.84
C ASN A 66 -14.39 -11.85 -3.94
N LYS A 67 -14.52 -11.26 -2.74
CA LYS A 67 -15.50 -11.75 -1.76
C LYS A 67 -16.93 -11.39 -2.09
N ILE A 68 -17.20 -10.18 -2.60
CA ILE A 68 -18.56 -9.84 -3.03
C ILE A 68 -19.08 -10.81 -4.09
N PRO A 69 -18.35 -11.11 -5.19
CA PRO A 69 -18.76 -12.13 -6.16
C PRO A 69 -18.91 -13.52 -5.54
N GLU A 70 -17.99 -13.94 -4.68
CA GLU A 70 -18.05 -15.25 -4.01
C GLU A 70 -19.32 -15.42 -3.18
N ILE A 71 -19.72 -14.39 -2.44
CA ILE A 71 -20.94 -14.39 -1.62
C ILE A 71 -22.18 -14.31 -2.51
N SER A 72 -22.16 -13.43 -3.52
CA SER A 72 -23.35 -13.12 -4.34
C SER A 72 -23.68 -14.21 -5.36
N PHE A 73 -22.65 -14.89 -5.87
CA PHE A 73 -22.77 -15.97 -6.85
C PHE A 73 -22.52 -17.34 -6.23
N TYR A 74 -22.76 -17.48 -4.93
CA TYR A 74 -22.62 -18.77 -4.26
C TYR A 74 -23.62 -19.77 -4.87
N GLN A 75 -23.12 -20.79 -5.58
CA GLN A 75 -23.94 -21.80 -6.28
C GLN A 75 -24.27 -23.03 -5.41
N GLY A 76 -23.82 -23.06 -4.16
CA GLY A 76 -24.08 -24.16 -3.23
C GLY A 76 -25.34 -23.93 -2.38
N TYR A 77 -25.75 -24.97 -1.65
CA TYR A 77 -26.78 -24.85 -0.62
C TYR A 77 -26.13 -24.44 0.70
N LEU A 78 -26.47 -23.25 1.21
CA LEU A 78 -26.11 -22.83 2.55
C LEU A 78 -27.31 -23.04 3.47
N ASP A 79 -27.21 -23.98 4.40
CA ASP A 79 -28.12 -24.00 5.54
C ASP A 79 -27.86 -22.77 6.44
N SER A 80 -28.85 -22.39 7.25
CA SER A 80 -28.74 -21.21 8.11
C SER A 80 -27.56 -21.27 9.09
N SER A 81 -27.16 -22.46 9.53
CA SER A 81 -26.03 -22.65 10.44
C SER A 81 -24.67 -22.46 9.74
N GLN A 82 -24.55 -22.88 8.49
CA GLN A 82 -23.37 -22.72 7.65
C GLN A 82 -23.23 -21.27 7.20
N ALA A 83 -24.33 -20.60 6.85
CA ALA A 83 -24.37 -19.19 6.51
C ALA A 83 -23.82 -18.33 7.67
N VAL A 84 -24.24 -18.59 8.91
CA VAL A 84 -23.75 -17.86 10.09
C VAL A 84 -22.24 -18.03 10.27
N LYS A 85 -21.69 -19.25 10.16
CA LYS A 85 -20.25 -19.51 10.30
C LYS A 85 -19.42 -18.83 9.20
N TYR A 86 -19.93 -18.86 7.98
CA TYR A 86 -19.30 -18.23 6.83
C TYR A 86 -19.26 -16.70 6.99
N VAL A 87 -20.40 -16.09 7.35
CA VAL A 87 -20.51 -14.65 7.62
C VAL A 87 -19.60 -14.22 8.77
N ASP A 88 -19.57 -14.96 9.88
CA ASP A 88 -18.71 -14.62 11.03
C ASP A 88 -17.22 -14.56 10.62
N THR A 89 -16.79 -15.48 9.75
CA THR A 89 -15.43 -15.47 9.21
C THR A 89 -15.15 -14.22 8.37
N ILE A 90 -16.11 -13.80 7.53
CA ILE A 90 -16.00 -12.61 6.69
C ILE A 90 -15.98 -11.34 7.54
N LEU A 91 -16.91 -11.18 8.48
CA LEU A 91 -17.01 -10.00 9.34
C LEU A 91 -15.76 -9.82 10.22
N ARG A 92 -15.19 -10.92 10.71
CA ARG A 92 -13.91 -10.89 11.45
C ARG A 92 -12.73 -10.44 10.57
N LYS A 93 -12.70 -10.90 9.31
CA LYS A 93 -11.64 -10.58 8.36
C LYS A 93 -11.75 -9.16 7.78
N PHE A 94 -12.97 -8.67 7.56
CA PHE A 94 -13.27 -7.38 6.96
C PHE A 94 -14.10 -6.53 7.93
N ARG A 95 -13.42 -5.93 8.92
CA ARG A 95 -14.07 -5.15 10.00
C ARG A 95 -14.86 -3.92 9.53
N PHE A 96 -14.70 -3.51 8.28
CA PHE A 96 -15.46 -2.43 7.66
C PHE A 96 -16.83 -2.88 7.11
N VAL A 97 -17.11 -4.18 7.10
CA VAL A 97 -18.41 -4.73 6.70
C VAL A 97 -19.31 -4.79 7.93
N ASP A 98 -20.43 -4.08 7.87
CA ASP A 98 -21.38 -3.99 9.00
C ASP A 98 -22.37 -5.18 9.02
N ARG A 99 -22.92 -5.55 7.85
CA ARG A 99 -23.88 -6.64 7.74
C ARG A 99 -23.85 -7.32 6.37
N ILE A 100 -24.23 -8.61 6.35
CA ILE A 100 -24.44 -9.40 5.14
C ILE A 100 -25.89 -9.91 5.19
N VAL A 101 -26.64 -9.68 4.11
CA VAL A 101 -28.06 -10.07 4.01
C VAL A 101 -28.20 -11.12 2.91
N PHE A 102 -28.76 -12.28 3.24
CA PHE A 102 -29.12 -13.30 2.28
C PHE A 102 -30.61 -13.18 1.99
N TYR A 103 -30.95 -13.17 0.70
CA TYR A 103 -32.34 -13.32 0.25
C TYR A 103 -32.53 -14.79 -0.13
N ASP A 104 -33.57 -15.40 0.42
CA ASP A 104 -34.01 -16.73 0.02
C ASP A 104 -35.05 -16.59 -1.10
N ALA A 105 -35.13 -17.59 -1.97
CA ALA A 105 -36.16 -17.71 -2.98
C ALA A 105 -36.66 -19.15 -2.97
N ALA A 106 -37.85 -19.35 -2.41
CA ALA A 106 -38.51 -20.63 -2.32
C ALA A 106 -39.50 -20.82 -3.49
N ILE A 107 -39.50 -22.02 -4.06
CA ILE A 107 -40.52 -22.46 -5.01
C ILE A 107 -41.22 -23.67 -4.38
N SER A 108 -42.54 -23.60 -4.24
CA SER A 108 -43.32 -24.66 -3.61
C SER A 108 -44.70 -24.80 -4.24
N ASN A 109 -45.28 -26.00 -4.12
CA ASN A 109 -46.70 -26.21 -4.47
C ASN A 109 -47.65 -25.82 -3.32
N HIS A 110 -47.07 -25.47 -2.16
CA HIS A 110 -47.78 -25.01 -0.96
C HIS A 110 -47.65 -23.50 -0.78
N LYS A 111 -48.52 -22.91 0.05
CA LYS A 111 -48.50 -21.45 0.29
C LYS A 111 -47.20 -21.07 1.03
N ILE A 112 -46.45 -20.14 0.46
CA ILE A 112 -45.26 -19.53 1.08
C ILE A 112 -45.73 -18.29 1.86
N PRO A 113 -45.30 -18.08 3.13
CA PRO A 113 -45.79 -16.98 3.98
C PRO A 113 -45.68 -15.59 3.34
N ASP A 114 -44.56 -15.32 2.67
CA ASP A 114 -44.25 -14.02 2.04
C ASP A 114 -44.24 -14.09 0.49
N GLY A 115 -44.75 -15.18 -0.09
CA GLY A 115 -44.70 -15.45 -1.53
C GLY A 115 -46.02 -15.25 -2.28
N VAL A 116 -45.92 -15.10 -3.60
CA VAL A 116 -47.06 -15.03 -4.52
C VAL A 116 -47.40 -16.43 -5.02
N LYS A 117 -48.66 -16.84 -4.92
CA LYS A 117 -49.17 -18.12 -5.46
C LYS A 117 -50.00 -17.90 -6.72
N VAL A 118 -49.60 -18.54 -7.81
CA VAL A 118 -50.36 -18.62 -9.06
C VAL A 118 -50.63 -20.09 -9.37
N ASN A 119 -51.90 -20.48 -9.45
CA ASN A 119 -52.32 -21.89 -9.63
C ASN A 119 -51.71 -22.84 -8.59
N HIS A 120 -50.96 -23.85 -9.04
CA HIS A 120 -50.30 -24.86 -8.22
C HIS A 120 -48.86 -24.49 -7.85
N ILE A 121 -48.40 -23.28 -8.19
CA ILE A 121 -47.02 -22.82 -7.98
C ILE A 121 -47.03 -21.59 -7.08
N ALA A 122 -46.26 -21.63 -6.00
CA ALA A 122 -45.94 -20.50 -5.16
C ALA A 122 -44.45 -20.16 -5.29
N ILE A 123 -44.15 -18.88 -5.41
CA ILE A 123 -42.79 -18.32 -5.48
C ILE A 123 -42.71 -17.21 -4.44
N GLY A 124 -41.69 -17.20 -3.59
CA GLY A 124 -41.49 -16.19 -2.55
C GLY A 124 -40.09 -16.19 -2.03
#